data_AF-A0A968IRF1-F1
#
_entry.id   AF-A0A968IRF1-F1
#
_cell.length_a   1.000
_cell.length_b   1.000
_cell.length_c   1.000
_cell.angle_alpha   90.00
_cell.angle_beta   90.00
_cell.angle_gamma   90.00
#
_symmetry.space_group_name_H-M   'P 1'
#
loop_
_entity.id
_entity.type
_entity.pdbx_description
1 polymer ?
#
loop_
_entity_poly.entity_id
_entity_poly.type
_entity_poly.pdbx_seq_one_letter_code
_entity_poly.pdbx_strand_id
1 'polypeptide(L)'
;MVPILDELEVLDKVDAHGFTKKYGATFVWGQDRAPWDVRFCDRSIAAQKYGSTYQVIRSEFDDLLLRHAQSQGVDVREEHKVTNVLFSGDRCQGGEFKNSQGQSQKATAKYTVDATGQAAVLGRHLNLVEDDENCSLD
;
A
#
# COMPACT_ATOMS: atom_id res chain seq x y z
N MET A 1 4.67 -6.64 -7.85
CA MET A 1 4.94 -6.70 -6.41
C MET A 1 6.36 -7.15 -6.14
N VAL A 2 6.74 -8.40 -6.44
CA VAL A 2 8.09 -8.91 -6.17
C VAL A 2 9.24 -8.04 -6.72
N PRO A 3 9.18 -7.49 -7.96
CA PRO A 3 10.23 -6.58 -8.43
C PRO A 3 10.43 -5.33 -7.55
N ILE A 4 9.34 -4.79 -6.99
CA ILE A 4 9.40 -3.61 -6.11
C ILE A 4 9.98 -4.02 -4.74
N LEU A 5 9.65 -5.20 -4.23
CA LEU A 5 10.24 -5.69 -2.98
C LEU A 5 11.74 -5.98 -3.12
N ASP A 6 12.16 -6.43 -4.30
CA ASP A 6 13.57 -6.61 -4.67
C ASP A 6 14.30 -5.26 -4.74
N GLU A 7 13.71 -4.27 -5.42
CA GLU A 7 14.24 -2.90 -5.53
C GLU A 7 14.31 -2.17 -4.18
N LEU A 8 13.36 -2.45 -3.27
CA LEU A 8 13.37 -1.94 -1.90
C LEU A 8 14.29 -2.75 -0.96
N GLU A 9 15.01 -3.75 -1.45
CA GLU A 9 15.93 -4.60 -0.68
C GLU A 9 15.27 -5.30 0.53
N VAL A 10 13.95 -5.52 0.47
CA VAL A 10 13.17 -6.17 1.54
C VAL A 10 12.78 -7.60 1.19
N LEU A 11 12.96 -8.01 -0.07
CA LEU A 11 12.55 -9.31 -0.57
C LEU A 11 13.07 -10.49 0.27
N ASP A 12 14.37 -10.48 0.63
CA ASP A 12 14.96 -11.53 1.46
C ASP A 12 14.28 -11.65 2.83
N LYS A 13 13.87 -10.52 3.43
CA LYS A 13 13.13 -10.52 4.71
C LYS A 13 11.73 -11.10 4.53
N VAL A 14 11.06 -10.80 3.42
CA VAL A 14 9.73 -11.33 3.09
C VAL A 14 9.79 -12.84 2.82
N ASP A 15 10.81 -13.30 2.10
CA ASP A 15 11.06 -14.73 1.87
C ASP A 15 11.35 -15.47 3.18
N ALA A 16 12.19 -14.88 4.05
CA ALA A 16 12.54 -15.47 5.35
C ALA A 16 11.35 -15.53 6.32
N HIS A 17 10.38 -14.61 6.23
CA HIS A 17 9.15 -14.64 7.04
C HIS A 17 8.30 -15.88 6.74
N GLY A 18 8.39 -16.44 5.54
CA GLY A 18 7.75 -17.71 5.19
C GLY A 18 6.28 -17.59 4.80
N PHE A 19 5.84 -16.47 4.23
CA PHE A 19 4.50 -16.34 3.66
C PHE A 19 4.23 -17.37 2.55
N THR A 20 2.98 -17.81 2.43
CA THR A 20 2.59 -18.82 1.44
C THR A 20 2.77 -18.29 0.02
N LYS A 21 3.56 -18.98 -0.81
CA LYS A 21 3.74 -18.60 -2.22
C LYS A 21 2.45 -18.79 -3.03
N LYS A 22 2.14 -17.77 -3.83
CA LYS A 22 1.03 -17.68 -4.77
C LYS A 22 1.57 -17.68 -6.19
N TYR A 23 1.28 -18.74 -6.94
CA TYR A 23 1.76 -18.92 -8.31
C TYR A 23 0.76 -18.44 -9.38
N GLY A 24 -0.45 -18.08 -8.96
CA GLY A 24 -1.53 -17.74 -9.86
C GLY A 24 -2.84 -17.49 -9.14
N ALA A 25 -3.92 -17.57 -9.90
CA ALA A 25 -5.28 -17.58 -9.40
C ALA A 25 -6.11 -18.59 -10.20
N THR A 26 -6.97 -19.33 -9.51
CA THR A 26 -7.99 -20.17 -10.13
C THR A 26 -9.32 -19.47 -9.98
N PHE A 27 -10.09 -19.41 -11.06
CA PHE A 27 -11.40 -18.78 -11.08
C PHE A 27 -12.47 -19.83 -11.34
N VAL A 28 -13.56 -19.73 -10.58
CA VAL A 28 -14.83 -20.41 -10.87
C VAL A 28 -15.85 -19.32 -11.17
N TRP A 29 -15.86 -18.89 -12.43
CA TRP A 29 -16.58 -17.69 -12.84
C TRP A 29 -17.00 -17.77 -14.31
N GLY A 30 -18.12 -17.14 -14.66
CA GLY A 30 -18.80 -17.30 -15.95
C GLY A 30 -19.94 -18.32 -15.92
N GLN A 31 -20.64 -18.48 -17.05
CA GLN A 31 -21.80 -19.36 -17.16
C GLN A 31 -21.47 -20.84 -16.98
N ASP A 32 -20.35 -21.29 -17.55
CA ASP A 32 -19.93 -22.69 -17.56
C ASP A 32 -19.47 -23.17 -16.17
N ARG A 33 -19.13 -22.25 -15.25
CA ARG A 33 -18.63 -22.51 -13.87
C ARG A 33 -17.48 -23.54 -13.78
N ALA A 34 -16.91 -23.95 -14.90
CA ALA A 34 -15.71 -24.77 -14.96
C ALA A 34 -14.52 -23.96 -14.41
N PRO A 35 -13.69 -24.54 -13.51
CA PRO A 35 -12.49 -23.88 -13.03
C PRO A 35 -11.51 -23.61 -14.16
N TRP A 36 -10.91 -22.42 -14.17
CA TRP A 36 -9.81 -22.08 -15.08
C TRP A 36 -8.73 -21.29 -14.36
N ASP A 37 -7.48 -21.49 -14.80
CA ASP A 37 -6.28 -20.98 -14.12
C ASP A 37 -5.65 -19.81 -14.87
N VAL A 38 -5.14 -18.85 -14.09
CA VAL A 38 -4.17 -17.85 -14.52
C VAL A 38 -2.88 -18.09 -13.76
N ARG A 39 -1.83 -18.54 -14.44
CA ARG A 39 -0.49 -18.70 -13.85
C ARG A 39 0.35 -17.46 -14.11
N PHE A 40 1.11 -17.03 -13.11
CA PHE A 40 1.92 -15.82 -13.24
C PHE A 40 3.10 -16.01 -14.19
N CYS A 41 3.74 -17.19 -14.20
CA CYS A 41 4.87 -17.49 -15.08
C CYS A 41 4.55 -17.37 -16.58
N ASP A 42 3.29 -17.53 -16.99
CA ASP A 42 2.89 -17.60 -18.40
C ASP A 42 2.63 -16.21 -19.00
N ARG A 43 2.76 -15.13 -18.21
CA ARG A 43 2.26 -13.79 -18.57
C ARG A 43 3.32 -12.84 -19.17
N SER A 44 4.60 -12.98 -18.84
CA SER A 44 5.70 -12.16 -19.41
C SER A 44 7.10 -12.66 -19.03
N ILE A 45 8.15 -12.15 -19.70
CA ILE A 45 9.57 -12.41 -19.35
C ILE A 45 9.90 -11.96 -17.93
N ALA A 46 9.41 -10.78 -17.50
CA ALA A 46 9.57 -10.33 -16.11
C ALA A 46 8.85 -11.27 -15.11
N ALA A 47 7.73 -11.86 -15.52
CA ALA A 47 7.01 -12.84 -14.73
C ALA A 47 7.72 -14.21 -14.69
N GLN A 48 8.62 -14.52 -15.64
CA GLN A 48 9.47 -15.71 -15.56
C GLN A 48 10.56 -15.59 -14.49
N LYS A 49 11.10 -14.39 -14.23
CA LYS A 49 12.12 -14.18 -13.17
C LYS A 49 11.57 -14.44 -11.77
N TYR A 50 10.34 -13.99 -11.49
CA TYR A 50 9.77 -14.07 -10.13
C TYR A 50 8.72 -15.17 -9.95
N GLY A 51 8.00 -15.56 -11.02
CA GLY A 51 7.11 -16.74 -11.12
C GLY A 51 5.96 -16.87 -10.12
N SER A 52 5.96 -16.08 -9.06
CA SER A 52 5.13 -16.20 -7.88
C SER A 52 5.09 -14.87 -7.12
N THR A 53 4.21 -14.79 -6.15
CA THR A 53 4.12 -13.73 -5.14
C THR A 53 3.70 -14.39 -3.81
N TYR A 54 3.23 -13.63 -2.82
CA TYR A 54 2.87 -14.15 -1.51
C TYR A 54 1.38 -13.94 -1.21
N GLN A 55 0.76 -14.89 -0.51
CA GLN A 55 -0.43 -14.65 0.31
C GLN A 55 0.05 -14.28 1.71
N VAL A 56 -0.34 -13.10 2.19
CA VAL A 56 0.22 -12.51 3.41
C VAL A 56 -0.84 -12.24 4.46
N ILE A 57 -0.42 -12.25 5.73
CA ILE A 57 -1.17 -11.66 6.83
C ILE A 57 -0.82 -10.17 6.84
N ARG A 58 -1.78 -9.30 6.52
CA ARG A 58 -1.52 -7.87 6.28
C ARG A 58 -0.88 -7.15 7.46
N SER A 59 -1.28 -7.46 8.70
CA SER A 59 -0.68 -6.86 9.89
C SER A 59 0.82 -7.16 10.00
N GLU A 60 1.24 -8.39 9.65
CA GLU A 60 2.64 -8.80 9.72
C GLU A 60 3.45 -8.26 8.54
N PHE A 61 2.86 -8.31 7.33
CA PHE A 61 3.53 -7.81 6.13
C PHE A 61 3.73 -6.29 6.20
N ASP A 62 2.71 -5.55 6.60
CA ASP A 62 2.78 -4.09 6.70
C ASP A 62 3.77 -3.66 7.80
N ASP A 63 3.80 -4.34 8.96
CA ASP A 63 4.81 -4.08 10.00
C ASP A 63 6.22 -4.42 9.50
N LEU A 64 6.44 -5.56 8.85
CA LEU A 64 7.73 -5.93 8.27
C LEU A 64 8.25 -4.84 7.33
N LEU A 65 7.40 -4.35 6.42
CA LEU A 65 7.76 -3.26 5.51
C LEU A 65 8.05 -1.95 6.26
N LEU A 66 7.26 -1.60 7.27
CA LEU A 66 7.43 -0.38 8.05
C LEU A 66 8.73 -0.40 8.86
N ARG A 67 9.04 -1.54 9.52
CA ARG A 67 10.32 -1.74 10.23
C ARG A 67 11.49 -1.77 9.27
N HIS A 68 11.33 -2.33 8.07
CA HIS A 68 12.36 -2.24 7.04
C HIS A 68 12.65 -0.78 6.68
N ALA A 69 11.63 0.02 6.39
CA ALA A 69 11.80 1.45 6.11
C ALA A 69 12.49 2.19 7.27
N GLN A 70 12.10 1.90 8.51
CA GLN A 70 12.77 2.45 9.70
C GLN A 70 14.26 2.05 9.75
N SER A 71 14.60 0.79 9.43
CA SER A 71 15.99 0.32 9.38
C SER A 71 16.82 0.98 8.28
N GLN A 72 16.17 1.51 7.24
CA GLN A 72 16.79 2.29 6.16
C GLN A 72 16.90 3.79 6.48
N GLY A 73 16.55 4.21 7.70
CA GLY A 73 16.72 5.58 8.19
C GLY A 73 15.49 6.48 8.06
N VAL A 74 14.32 5.94 7.74
CA VAL A 74 13.06 6.70 7.75
C VAL A 74 12.63 7.00 9.20
N ASP A 75 12.27 8.26 9.50
CA ASP A 75 11.61 8.65 10.76
C ASP A 75 10.15 8.17 10.73
N VAL A 76 9.94 6.97 11.26
CA VAL A 76 8.62 6.35 11.39
C VAL A 76 8.00 6.74 12.73
N ARG A 77 6.76 7.23 12.69
CA ARG A 77 5.99 7.61 13.88
C ARG A 77 4.62 6.93 13.86
N GLU A 78 4.48 5.87 14.63
CA GLU A 78 3.20 5.20 14.88
C GLU A 78 2.37 5.95 15.93
N GLU A 79 1.06 5.73 15.96
CA GLU A 79 0.12 6.47 16.81
C GLU A 79 0.12 8.00 16.55
N HIS A 80 0.51 8.42 15.35
CA HIS A 80 0.50 9.82 14.91
C HIS A 80 -0.48 10.00 13.75
N LYS A 81 -1.72 10.39 14.06
CA LYS A 81 -2.78 10.54 13.07
C LYS A 81 -2.75 11.93 12.44
N VAL A 82 -2.55 12.00 11.13
CA VAL A 82 -2.73 13.24 10.36
C VAL A 82 -4.20 13.67 10.42
N THR A 83 -4.44 14.92 10.82
CA THR A 83 -5.78 15.50 10.97
C THR A 83 -6.08 16.61 9.97
N ASN A 84 -5.05 17.26 9.43
CA ASN A 84 -5.21 18.31 8.42
C ASN A 84 -3.95 18.41 7.55
N VAL A 85 -4.09 18.95 6.34
CA VAL A 85 -2.99 19.28 5.44
C VAL A 85 -2.80 20.80 5.39
N LEU A 86 -1.55 21.23 5.31
CA LEU A 86 -1.17 22.64 5.36
C LEU A 86 -0.91 23.15 3.95
N PHE A 87 -1.52 24.26 3.57
CA PHE A 87 -1.35 24.89 2.26
C PHE A 87 -0.88 26.34 2.36
N SER A 88 -0.19 26.80 1.33
CA SER A 88 0.15 28.20 1.10
C SER A 88 0.02 28.49 -0.39
N GLY A 89 -1.03 29.24 -0.73
CA GLY A 89 -1.54 29.25 -2.10
C GLY A 89 -1.86 27.82 -2.53
N ASP A 90 -1.37 27.43 -3.70
CA ASP A 90 -1.62 26.11 -4.30
C ASP A 90 -0.61 25.04 -3.86
N ARG A 91 0.35 25.38 -2.99
CA ARG A 91 1.41 24.45 -2.56
C ARG A 91 1.09 23.81 -1.21
N CYS A 92 1.03 22.48 -1.18
CA CYS A 92 1.04 21.71 0.06
C CYS A 92 2.41 21.85 0.77
N GLN A 93 2.36 22.23 2.05
CA GLN A 93 3.53 22.46 2.89
C GLN A 93 3.76 21.36 3.93
N GLY A 94 2.85 20.40 4.07
CA GLY A 94 2.93 19.35 5.09
C GLY A 94 1.57 19.11 5.74
N GLY A 95 1.57 18.78 7.03
CA GLY A 95 0.34 18.42 7.73
C GLY A 95 0.37 18.67 9.24
N GLU A 96 -0.82 18.73 9.81
CA GLU A 96 -1.06 18.69 11.25
C GLU A 96 -1.42 17.27 11.64
N PHE A 97 -0.88 16.80 12.76
CA PHE A 97 -1.14 15.46 13.28
C PHE A 97 -1.33 15.48 14.79
N LYS A 98 -1.98 14.45 15.32
CA LYS A 98 -2.13 14.20 16.75
C LYS A 98 -1.37 12.94 17.15
N ASN A 99 -0.59 13.03 18.23
CA ASN A 99 0.07 11.86 18.83
C ASN A 99 -0.92 11.05 19.70
N SER A 100 -0.42 9.97 20.33
CA SER A 100 -1.20 9.10 21.23
C SER A 100 -1.77 9.81 22.46
N GLN A 101 -1.21 10.96 22.85
CA GLN A 101 -1.72 11.80 23.95
C GLN A 101 -2.77 12.83 23.49
N GLY A 102 -3.11 12.84 22.19
CA GLY A 102 -4.04 13.80 21.60
C GLY A 102 -3.46 15.20 21.36
N GLN A 103 -2.15 15.38 21.54
CA GLN A 103 -1.48 16.67 21.34
C GLN A 103 -1.33 16.95 19.84
N SER A 104 -1.81 18.11 19.40
CA SER A 104 -1.64 18.56 18.02
C SER A 104 -0.24 19.09 17.78
N GLN A 105 0.38 18.63 16.69
CA GLN A 105 1.70 19.05 16.22
C GLN A 105 1.66 19.28 14.71
N LYS A 106 2.69 19.91 14.17
CA LYS A 106 2.83 20.18 12.73
C LYS A 106 4.15 19.64 12.22
N ALA A 107 4.13 19.12 10.99
CA ALA A 107 5.33 18.81 10.22
C ALA A 107 5.24 19.52 8.87
N THR A 108 6.34 20.14 8.46
CA THR A 108 6.47 20.79 7.15
C THR A 108 7.46 20.05 6.27
N ALA A 109 7.14 19.94 4.97
CA ALA A 109 7.97 19.29 3.98
C ALA A 109 7.95 20.05 2.65
N LYS A 110 8.95 19.79 1.81
CA LYS A 110 8.97 20.29 0.42
C LYS A 110 7.94 19.59 -0.46
N TYR A 111 7.76 18.29 -0.20
CA TYR A 111 6.82 17.41 -0.90
C TYR A 111 6.06 16.58 0.13
N THR A 112 4.78 16.34 -0.13
CA THR A 112 3.89 15.54 0.71
C THR A 112 3.25 14.47 -0.17
N VAL A 113 3.28 13.22 0.28
CA VAL A 113 2.63 12.09 -0.40
C VAL A 113 1.48 11.61 0.48
N ASP A 114 0.29 11.51 -0.08
CA ASP A 114 -0.85 10.89 0.60
C ASP A 114 -0.85 9.39 0.38
N ALA A 115 -0.45 8.65 1.41
CA ALA A 115 -0.49 7.18 1.46
C ALA A 115 -1.53 6.68 2.50
N THR A 116 -2.58 7.47 2.76
CA THR A 116 -3.58 7.17 3.82
C THR A 116 -4.64 6.14 3.41
N GLY A 117 -4.52 5.56 2.21
CA GLY A 117 -5.45 4.57 1.68
C GLY A 117 -6.86 5.16 1.50
N GLN A 118 -7.88 4.42 1.94
CA GLN A 118 -9.29 4.82 1.79
C GLN A 118 -9.67 6.11 2.54
N ALA A 119 -8.86 6.56 3.49
CA ALA A 119 -9.09 7.84 4.17
C ALA A 119 -8.93 9.02 3.18
N ALA A 120 -8.04 8.89 2.19
CA ALA A 120 -7.80 9.88 1.13
C ALA A 120 -7.69 11.31 1.67
N VAL A 121 -6.89 11.53 2.71
CA VAL A 121 -6.86 12.79 3.48
C VAL A 121 -6.65 14.02 2.58
N LEU A 122 -5.65 13.97 1.69
CA LEU A 122 -5.36 15.06 0.76
C LEU A 122 -6.39 15.13 -0.36
N GLY A 123 -6.81 13.98 -0.89
CA GLY A 123 -7.85 13.91 -1.92
C GLY A 123 -9.17 14.54 -1.47
N ARG A 124 -9.61 14.26 -0.23
CA ARG A 124 -10.80 14.86 0.37
C ARG A 124 -10.62 16.35 0.65
N HIS A 125 -9.45 16.77 1.12
CA HIS A 125 -9.17 18.20 1.32
C HIS A 125 -9.28 19.00 0.01
N LEU A 126 -8.86 18.40 -1.10
CA LEU A 126 -8.90 18.99 -2.43
C LEU A 126 -10.20 18.74 -3.19
N ASN A 127 -11.19 18.06 -2.59
CA ASN A 127 -12.43 17.63 -3.23
C ASN A 127 -12.22 16.83 -4.53
N LEU A 128 -11.26 15.89 -4.52
CA LEU A 128 -10.93 15.01 -5.66
C LEU A 128 -11.53 13.61 -5.56
N VAL A 129 -12.25 13.30 -4.48
CA VAL A 129 -12.87 11.98 -4.28
C VAL A 129 -14.26 12.00 -4.89
N GLU A 130 -14.48 11.12 -5.86
CA GLU A 130 -15.75 10.91 -6.53
C GLU A 130 -16.21 9.47 -6.28
N ASP A 131 -17.50 9.29 -6.00
CA ASP A 131 -18.09 7.96 -5.87
C ASP A 131 -18.37 7.37 -7.26
N ASP A 132 -18.12 6.08 -7.44
CA ASP A 132 -18.47 5.38 -8.68
C ASP A 132 -19.95 4.98 -8.64
N GLU A 133 -20.78 5.73 -9.35
CA GLU A 133 -22.24 5.51 -9.41
C GLU A 133 -22.62 4.19 -10.12
N ASN A 134 -21.70 3.53 -10.83
CA ASN A 134 -21.98 2.27 -11.53
C ASN A 134 -21.70 1.02 -10.69
N CYS A 135 -21.31 1.18 -9.42
CA CYS A 135 -21.09 0.06 -8.51
C CYS A 135 -22.40 -0.41 -7.85
N SER A 136 -23.45 -0.68 -8.64
CA SER A 136 -24.64 -1.40 -8.15
C SER A 136 -24.35 -2.90 -8.15
N LEU A 137 -24.45 -3.51 -6.98
CA LEU A 137 -24.47 -4.97 -6.82
C LEU A 137 -25.89 -5.44 -7.15
N ASP A 138 -26.19 -5.59 -8.44
CA ASP A 138 -27.34 -6.37 -8.91
C ASP A 138 -27.01 -7.87 -8.91
#